data_AF-R5MKW1-F1
#
_entry.id   AF-R5MKW1-F1
#
_cell.length_a   1.000
_cell.length_b   1.000
_cell.length_c   1.000
_cell.angle_alpha   90.00
_cell.angle_beta   90.00
_cell.angle_gamma   90.00
#
_symmetry.space_group_name_H-M   'P 1'
#
loop_
_entity.id
_entity.type
_entity.pdbx_description
1 polymer ?
#
loop_
_entity_poly.entity_id
_entity_poly.type
_entity_poly.pdbx_seq_one_letter_code
_entity_poly.pdbx_strand_id
1 'polypeptide(L)'
;MKNRKLIFIGLFIFLSVVIGSFIYFPKSIDTALNRIKYPFEVGEILTSQQIDENLIVVIYTNKNNNNELQNAIIQKNSIFYSVVEMNGSLNIEIPQKLDSGDLRTQVLVSWYDKSDKYVVMAVAYDEDVAAITYQNQELTPLDINGYHLFYGTGTGKYEVYELFDQEGNRLEHIKE
;
A
#
# COMPACT_ATOMS: atom_id res chain seq x y z
N MET A 1 53.51 -18.80 1.51
CA MET A 1 52.28 -19.57 1.15
C MET A 1 51.16 -19.50 2.19
N LYS A 2 51.44 -19.56 3.51
CA LYS A 2 50.41 -19.56 4.58
C LYS A 2 49.49 -18.32 4.56
N ASN A 3 50.05 -17.12 4.42
CA ASN A 3 49.27 -15.87 4.35
C ASN A 3 48.39 -15.76 3.09
N ARG A 4 48.87 -16.26 1.94
CA ARG A 4 48.06 -16.32 0.71
C ARG A 4 46.86 -17.26 0.88
N LYS A 5 47.05 -18.44 1.49
CA LYS A 5 45.95 -19.37 1.78
C LYS A 5 44.89 -18.77 2.71
N LEU A 6 45.31 -18.03 3.75
CA LEU A 6 44.41 -17.30 4.65
C LEU A 6 43.60 -16.23 3.92
N ILE A 7 44.23 -15.46 3.01
CA ILE A 7 43.53 -14.47 2.19
C ILE A 7 42.50 -15.13 1.27
N PHE A 8 42.84 -16.25 0.62
CA PHE A 8 41.91 -16.98 -0.26
C PHE A 8 40.71 -17.57 0.51
N ILE A 9 40.94 -18.12 1.70
CA ILE A 9 39.85 -18.64 2.54
C ILE A 9 38.94 -17.49 2.98
N GLY A 10 39.52 -16.37 3.42
CA GLY A 10 38.73 -15.17 3.77
C GLY A 10 37.90 -14.65 2.61
N LEU A 11 38.49 -14.58 1.40
CA LEU A 11 37.77 -14.17 0.19
C LEU A 11 36.64 -15.15 -0.17
N PHE A 12 36.88 -16.45 -0.05
CA PHE A 12 35.87 -17.46 -0.33
C PHE A 12 34.68 -17.38 0.63
N ILE A 13 34.94 -17.20 1.93
CA ILE A 13 33.88 -17.00 2.94
C ILE A 13 33.10 -15.73 2.62
N PHE A 14 33.79 -14.61 2.37
CA PHE A 14 33.16 -13.34 2.02
C PHE A 14 32.28 -13.48 0.79
N LEU A 15 32.79 -14.10 -0.29
CA LEU A 15 32.03 -14.31 -1.52
C LEU A 15 30.81 -15.22 -1.28
N SER A 16 30.94 -16.25 -0.45
CA SER A 16 29.84 -17.15 -0.11
C SER A 16 28.72 -16.42 0.65
N VAL A 17 29.08 -15.53 1.58
CA VAL A 17 28.12 -14.68 2.31
C VAL A 17 27.44 -13.70 1.37
N VAL A 18 28.20 -13.05 0.47
CA VAL A 18 27.64 -12.12 -0.53
C VAL A 18 26.66 -12.87 -1.43
N ILE A 19 27.06 -13.99 -2.04
CA ILE A 19 26.17 -14.79 -2.90
C ILE A 19 24.93 -15.25 -2.12
N GLY A 20 25.11 -15.74 -0.89
CA GLY A 20 24.01 -16.15 -0.02
C GLY A 20 23.00 -15.02 0.23
N SER A 21 23.48 -13.80 0.50
CA SER A 21 22.62 -12.62 0.68
C SER A 21 21.84 -12.29 -0.59
N PHE A 22 22.46 -12.41 -1.77
CA PHE A 22 21.82 -12.16 -3.06
C PHE A 22 20.74 -13.20 -3.42
N ILE A 23 20.78 -14.39 -2.83
CA ILE A 23 19.74 -15.43 -2.98
C ILE A 23 18.64 -15.20 -1.94
N TYR A 24 19.03 -14.83 -0.71
CA TYR A 24 18.11 -14.74 0.41
C TYR A 24 17.28 -13.46 0.41
N PHE A 25 17.82 -12.30 0.05
CA PHE A 25 17.09 -11.04 0.15
C PHE A 25 16.35 -10.68 -1.15
N PRO A 26 15.08 -10.22 -1.08
CA PRO A 26 14.33 -9.79 -2.26
C PRO A 26 15.01 -8.63 -2.98
N LYS A 27 15.07 -8.69 -4.32
CA LYS A 27 15.64 -7.63 -5.18
C LYS A 27 14.59 -6.81 -5.92
N SER A 28 13.31 -7.13 -5.73
CA SER A 28 12.19 -6.38 -6.27
C SER A 28 11.06 -6.32 -5.24
N ILE A 29 10.16 -5.35 -5.43
CA ILE A 29 8.92 -5.22 -4.68
C ILE A 29 8.09 -6.50 -4.79
N ASP A 30 7.90 -7.04 -5.99
CA ASP A 30 7.15 -8.29 -6.22
C ASP A 30 7.74 -9.46 -5.45
N THR A 31 9.07 -9.59 -5.43
CA THR A 31 9.72 -10.70 -4.71
C THR A 31 9.55 -10.52 -3.19
N ALA A 32 9.52 -9.29 -2.70
CA ALA A 32 9.29 -9.01 -1.28
C ALA A 32 7.84 -9.33 -0.90
N LEU A 33 6.88 -8.89 -1.72
CA LEU A 33 5.46 -9.11 -1.53
C LEU A 33 5.05 -10.58 -1.65
N ASN A 34 5.60 -11.32 -2.61
CA ASN A 34 5.32 -12.76 -2.80
C ASN A 34 5.72 -13.63 -1.60
N ARG A 35 6.53 -13.10 -0.68
CA ARG A 35 6.89 -13.77 0.58
C ARG A 35 5.86 -13.59 1.68
N ILE A 36 4.92 -12.65 1.53
CA ILE A 36 3.81 -12.50 2.46
C ILE A 36 2.89 -13.72 2.32
N LYS A 37 2.77 -14.48 3.41
CA LYS A 37 1.85 -15.62 3.54
C LYS A 37 0.78 -15.42 4.61
N TYR A 38 1.01 -14.45 5.50
CA TYR A 38 0.13 -14.08 6.59
C TYR A 38 0.09 -12.55 6.69
N PRO A 39 -1.07 -11.92 6.96
CA PRO A 39 -2.37 -12.57 7.15
C PRO A 39 -2.97 -13.18 5.87
N PHE A 40 -2.54 -12.74 4.68
CA PHE A 40 -3.00 -13.28 3.40
C PHE A 40 -1.99 -13.05 2.27
N GLU A 41 -2.13 -13.77 1.15
CA GLU A 41 -1.21 -13.66 0.01
C GLU A 41 -1.55 -12.44 -0.87
N VAL A 42 -0.50 -11.81 -1.41
CA VAL A 42 -0.62 -10.69 -2.35
C VAL A 42 -1.20 -11.17 -3.69
N GLY A 43 -2.26 -10.51 -4.12
CA GLY A 43 -2.90 -10.66 -5.42
C GLY A 43 -2.35 -9.68 -6.45
N GLU A 44 -3.21 -8.86 -7.04
CA GLU A 44 -2.83 -7.87 -8.04
C GLU A 44 -2.29 -6.60 -7.38
N ILE A 45 -1.12 -6.13 -7.81
CA ILE A 45 -0.58 -4.83 -7.41
C ILE A 45 -1.26 -3.76 -8.25
N LEU A 46 -2.01 -2.86 -7.60
CA LEU A 46 -2.77 -1.81 -8.26
C LEU A 46 -1.94 -0.54 -8.46
N THR A 47 -1.17 -0.17 -7.44
CA THR A 47 -0.27 1.00 -7.51
C THR A 47 0.87 0.88 -6.50
N SER A 48 1.95 1.62 -6.77
CA SER A 48 3.05 1.83 -5.82
C SER A 48 3.50 3.28 -5.85
N GLN A 49 3.68 3.87 -4.66
CA GLN A 49 4.09 5.26 -4.51
C GLN A 49 5.27 5.37 -3.55
N GLN A 50 6.30 6.10 -3.93
CA GLN A 50 7.39 6.45 -3.04
C GLN A 50 6.92 7.53 -2.05
N ILE A 51 7.08 7.27 -0.74
CA ILE A 51 6.67 8.20 0.34
C ILE A 51 7.86 8.76 1.14
N ASP A 52 9.05 8.19 0.94
CA ASP A 52 10.32 8.66 1.49
C ASP A 52 11.48 8.12 0.62
N GLU A 53 12.72 8.54 0.87
CA GLU A 53 13.91 8.13 0.11
C GLU A 53 14.00 6.60 -0.04
N ASN A 54 13.63 5.86 1.01
CA ASN A 54 13.72 4.40 1.07
C ASN A 54 12.38 3.72 1.38
N LEU A 55 11.25 4.44 1.39
CA LEU A 55 9.95 3.88 1.71
C LEU A 55 8.99 4.00 0.54
N ILE A 56 8.34 2.89 0.23
CA ILE A 56 7.41 2.74 -0.88
C ILE A 56 6.13 2.13 -0.32
N VAL A 57 5.00 2.76 -0.55
CA VAL A 57 3.69 2.19 -0.30
C VAL A 57 3.29 1.39 -1.53
N VAL A 58 2.70 0.22 -1.30
CA VAL A 58 2.10 -0.60 -2.34
C VAL A 58 0.66 -0.89 -1.95
N ILE A 59 -0.25 -0.69 -2.90
CA ILE A 59 -1.65 -1.04 -2.77
C ILE A 59 -1.92 -2.24 -3.66
N TYR A 60 -2.54 -3.27 -3.11
CA TYR A 60 -2.74 -4.54 -3.80
C TYR A 60 -4.02 -5.24 -3.33
N THR A 61 -4.54 -6.16 -4.13
CA THR A 61 -5.68 -6.99 -3.76
C THR A 61 -5.25 -8.27 -3.03
N ASN A 62 -6.13 -8.88 -2.24
CA ASN A 62 -5.89 -10.22 -1.69
C ASN A 62 -6.00 -11.27 -2.81
N LYS A 63 -5.02 -12.17 -2.90
CA LYS A 63 -4.98 -13.23 -3.92
C LYS A 63 -6.17 -14.18 -3.83
N ASN A 64 -6.67 -14.45 -2.63
CA ASN A 64 -7.77 -15.37 -2.37
C ASN A 64 -9.14 -14.68 -2.45
N ASN A 65 -9.18 -13.36 -2.26
CA ASN A 65 -10.38 -12.54 -2.35
C ASN A 65 -10.03 -11.20 -2.99
N ASN A 66 -10.14 -11.09 -4.31
CA ASN A 66 -9.74 -9.88 -5.04
C ASN A 66 -10.58 -8.63 -4.68
N ASN A 67 -11.68 -8.79 -3.94
CA ASN A 67 -12.46 -7.68 -3.39
C ASN A 67 -11.86 -7.11 -2.11
N GLU A 68 -10.73 -7.61 -1.60
CA GLU A 68 -10.06 -7.04 -0.44
C GLU A 68 -8.84 -6.24 -0.87
N LEU A 69 -8.90 -4.92 -0.69
CA LEU A 69 -7.83 -3.98 -0.94
C LEU A 69 -6.94 -3.81 0.29
N GLN A 70 -5.63 -3.87 0.06
CA GLN A 70 -4.62 -3.85 1.11
C GLN A 70 -3.49 -2.86 0.88
N ASN A 71 -2.91 -2.53 2.02
CA ASN A 71 -1.62 -1.93 2.28
C ASN A 71 -0.35 -2.76 2.47
N ALA A 72 0.77 -2.42 1.83
CA ALA A 72 2.08 -2.70 2.42
C ALA A 72 3.04 -1.51 2.31
N ILE A 73 3.91 -1.38 3.31
CA ILE A 73 5.07 -0.48 3.26
C ILE A 73 6.30 -1.33 2.99
N ILE A 74 6.99 -1.00 1.92
CA ILE A 74 8.23 -1.62 1.48
C ILE A 74 9.39 -0.68 1.78
N GLN A 75 10.38 -1.19 2.50
CA GLN A 75 11.64 -0.51 2.70
C GLN A 75 12.66 -0.99 1.68
N LYS A 76 13.26 -0.04 0.96
CA LYS A 76 14.40 -0.26 0.08
C LYS A 76 15.70 -0.11 0.88
N ASN A 77 16.45 -1.19 0.96
CA ASN A 77 17.75 -1.25 1.63
C ASN A 77 18.83 -1.46 0.56
N SER A 78 19.33 -0.34 -0.01
CA SER A 78 20.25 -0.36 -1.16
C SER A 78 19.61 -1.05 -2.38
N ILE A 79 20.06 -2.26 -2.72
CA ILE A 79 19.54 -3.08 -3.82
C ILE A 79 18.45 -4.07 -3.41
N PHE A 80 18.15 -4.16 -2.10
CA PHE A 80 17.18 -5.11 -1.56
C PHE A 80 15.89 -4.42 -1.14
N TYR A 81 14.82 -5.21 -1.02
CA TYR A 81 13.50 -4.77 -0.60
C TYR A 81 12.99 -5.67 0.53
N SER A 82 12.33 -5.06 1.51
CA SER A 82 11.67 -5.77 2.61
C SER A 82 10.32 -5.17 2.91
N VAL A 83 9.31 -6.01 3.08
CA VAL A 83 8.02 -5.60 3.65
C VAL A 83 8.26 -5.27 5.12
N VAL A 84 7.96 -4.04 5.53
CA VAL A 84 8.16 -3.58 6.92
C VAL A 84 6.85 -3.35 7.66
N GLU A 85 5.75 -3.15 6.94
CA GLU A 85 4.41 -2.99 7.49
C GLU A 85 3.39 -3.58 6.51
N MET A 86 2.33 -4.17 7.02
CA MET A 86 1.19 -4.65 6.25
C MET A 86 -0.08 -4.20 6.95
N ASN A 87 -0.99 -3.53 6.23
CA ASN A 87 -2.13 -2.88 6.87
C ASN A 87 -3.45 -3.18 6.16
N GLY A 88 -4.40 -3.59 7.01
CA GLY A 88 -5.86 -3.59 6.82
C GLY A 88 -6.41 -4.23 5.55
N SER A 89 -7.74 -4.23 5.46
CA SER A 89 -8.50 -4.73 4.33
C SER A 89 -9.73 -3.82 4.16
N LEU A 90 -9.87 -3.21 2.98
CA LEU A 90 -11.10 -2.55 2.55
C LEU A 90 -11.82 -3.46 1.57
N ASN A 91 -13.13 -3.65 1.75
CA ASN A 91 -13.92 -4.37 0.77
C ASN A 91 -14.24 -3.44 -0.41
N ILE A 92 -13.80 -3.80 -1.62
CA ILE A 92 -14.05 -3.04 -2.84
C ILE A 92 -15.28 -3.57 -3.56
N GLU A 93 -16.12 -2.66 -3.99
CA GLU A 93 -17.37 -2.93 -4.69
C GLU A 93 -17.51 -1.90 -5.82
N ILE A 94 -18.22 -2.27 -6.89
CA ILE A 94 -18.51 -1.34 -7.96
C ILE A 94 -19.50 -0.31 -7.40
N PRO A 95 -19.25 1.00 -7.53
CA PRO A 95 -20.18 2.01 -7.06
C PRO A 95 -21.55 1.83 -7.69
N GLN A 96 -22.59 2.09 -6.90
CA GLN A 96 -23.96 1.99 -7.35
C GLN A 96 -24.77 3.16 -6.81
N LYS A 97 -25.96 3.36 -7.38
CA LYS A 97 -26.94 4.25 -6.79
C LYS A 97 -27.42 3.66 -5.45
N LEU A 98 -27.03 4.31 -4.36
CA LEU A 98 -27.37 3.87 -3.00
C LEU A 98 -28.78 4.28 -2.57
N ASP A 99 -29.35 3.50 -1.65
CA ASP A 99 -30.57 3.85 -0.95
C ASP A 99 -30.25 4.80 0.23
N SER A 100 -31.25 5.59 0.65
CA SER A 100 -31.13 6.46 1.83
C SER A 100 -30.75 5.65 3.07
N GLY A 101 -29.73 6.10 3.81
CA GLY A 101 -29.19 5.43 4.98
C GLY A 101 -27.93 4.59 4.72
N ASP A 102 -27.55 4.35 3.46
CA ASP A 102 -26.34 3.61 3.11
C ASP A 102 -25.08 4.48 3.21
N LEU A 103 -23.95 3.83 3.54
CA LEU A 103 -22.64 4.46 3.61
C LEU A 103 -22.08 4.72 2.21
N ARG A 104 -21.68 5.96 1.91
CA ARG A 104 -21.18 6.33 0.58
C ARG A 104 -19.73 5.91 0.31
N THR A 105 -18.93 5.74 1.36
CA THR A 105 -17.51 5.38 1.23
C THR A 105 -17.01 4.62 2.45
N GLN A 106 -15.97 3.80 2.27
CA GLN A 106 -15.15 3.33 3.37
C GLN A 106 -13.72 3.87 3.23
N VAL A 107 -13.17 4.44 4.31
CA VAL A 107 -11.81 4.99 4.37
C VAL A 107 -11.00 4.22 5.40
N LEU A 108 -9.81 3.78 5.00
CA LEU A 108 -8.82 3.16 5.88
C LEU A 108 -7.54 4.00 5.89
N VAL A 109 -7.16 4.44 7.08
CA VAL A 109 -5.89 5.13 7.33
C VAL A 109 -4.93 4.14 8.00
N SER A 110 -3.79 3.92 7.37
CA SER A 110 -2.76 3.01 7.85
C SER A 110 -1.49 3.79 8.20
N TRP A 111 -1.08 3.71 9.46
CA TRP A 111 0.09 4.42 9.97
C TRP A 111 1.33 3.57 9.82
N TYR A 112 2.47 4.21 9.56
CA TYR A 112 3.76 3.55 9.68
C TYR A 112 4.27 3.70 11.11
N ASP A 113 4.28 2.60 11.88
CA ASP A 113 4.60 2.60 13.33
C ASP A 113 5.94 3.24 13.71
N LYS A 114 6.86 3.38 12.75
CA LYS A 114 8.20 3.95 12.97
C LYS A 114 8.32 5.43 12.58
N SER A 115 7.23 6.08 12.17
CA SER A 115 7.22 7.51 11.81
C SER A 115 5.83 8.13 11.98
N ASP A 116 5.68 9.40 11.59
CA ASP A 116 4.41 10.11 11.49
C ASP A 116 3.73 9.96 10.11
N LYS A 117 4.28 9.11 9.23
CA LYS A 117 3.74 8.87 7.89
C LYS A 117 2.54 7.95 7.92
N TYR A 118 1.59 8.21 7.03
CA TYR A 118 0.42 7.36 6.80
C TYR A 118 0.14 7.19 5.31
N VAL A 119 -0.63 6.15 5.01
CA VAL A 119 -1.35 5.96 3.75
C VAL A 119 -2.85 5.93 4.04
N VAL A 120 -3.61 6.57 3.18
CA VAL A 120 -5.07 6.51 3.14
C VAL A 120 -5.44 5.70 1.91
N MET A 121 -6.35 4.76 2.09
CA MET A 121 -7.07 4.11 1.01
C MET A 121 -8.55 4.38 1.23
N ALA A 122 -9.30 4.57 0.16
CA ALA A 122 -10.74 4.70 0.22
C ALA A 122 -11.39 4.02 -0.98
N VAL A 123 -12.64 3.60 -0.78
CA VAL A 123 -13.52 3.06 -1.82
C VAL A 123 -14.81 3.86 -1.79
N ALA A 124 -15.25 4.33 -2.96
CA ALA A 124 -16.59 4.88 -3.11
C ALA A 124 -17.58 3.76 -3.43
N TYR A 125 -18.65 3.68 -2.65
CA TYR A 125 -19.78 2.78 -2.88
C TYR A 125 -20.94 3.49 -3.58
N ASP A 126 -21.01 4.81 -3.45
CA ASP A 126 -21.99 5.65 -4.14
C ASP A 126 -21.41 6.18 -5.45
N GLU A 127 -22.20 6.09 -6.54
CA GLU A 127 -21.84 6.65 -7.85
C GLU A 127 -21.71 8.18 -7.84
N ASP A 128 -22.31 8.85 -6.85
CA ASP A 128 -22.22 10.30 -6.68
C ASP A 128 -20.85 10.77 -6.17
N VAL A 129 -20.08 9.92 -5.47
CA VAL A 129 -18.79 10.32 -4.89
C VAL A 129 -17.75 10.36 -6.01
N ALA A 130 -17.26 11.56 -6.32
CA ALA A 130 -16.27 11.80 -7.38
C ALA A 130 -14.87 12.16 -6.84
N ALA A 131 -14.81 12.73 -5.64
CA ALA A 131 -13.55 13.06 -4.98
C ALA A 131 -13.64 12.87 -3.46
N ILE A 132 -12.50 12.54 -2.87
CA ILE A 132 -12.34 12.39 -1.42
C ILE A 132 -11.13 13.20 -0.99
N THR A 133 -11.27 13.98 0.08
CA THR A 133 -10.14 14.65 0.71
C THR A 133 -9.82 14.03 2.06
N TYR A 134 -8.56 14.07 2.45
CA TYR A 134 -8.08 13.75 3.79
C TYR A 134 -7.09 14.82 4.22
N GLN A 135 -7.28 15.43 5.40
CA GLN A 135 -6.50 16.61 5.82
C GLN A 135 -6.51 17.76 4.80
N ASN A 136 -7.65 18.02 4.15
CA ASN A 136 -7.79 19.00 3.06
C ASN A 136 -6.91 18.72 1.82
N GLN A 137 -6.31 17.54 1.72
CA GLN A 137 -5.59 17.09 0.54
C GLN A 137 -6.48 16.10 -0.22
N GLU A 138 -6.69 16.37 -1.50
CA GLU A 138 -7.41 15.46 -2.39
C GLU A 138 -6.64 14.15 -2.55
N LEU A 139 -7.34 13.03 -2.39
CA LEU A 139 -6.81 11.71 -2.63
C LEU A 139 -6.71 11.47 -4.15
N THR A 140 -5.69 10.73 -4.56
CA THR A 140 -5.50 10.38 -5.97
C THR A 140 -6.50 9.29 -6.36
N PRO A 141 -7.30 9.49 -7.41
CA PRO A 141 -8.21 8.45 -7.91
C PRO A 141 -7.42 7.29 -8.53
N LEU A 142 -7.95 6.08 -8.37
CA LEU A 142 -7.39 4.83 -8.86
C LEU A 142 -8.52 3.96 -9.43
N ASP A 143 -9.05 4.38 -10.58
CA ASP A 143 -10.14 3.69 -11.26
C ASP A 143 -9.64 2.44 -11.98
N ILE A 144 -10.03 1.27 -11.48
CA ILE A 144 -9.60 -0.02 -12.03
C ILE A 144 -10.80 -0.95 -12.09
N ASN A 145 -11.04 -1.58 -13.24
CA ASN A 145 -12.09 -2.60 -13.44
C ASN A 145 -13.50 -2.17 -12.99
N GLY A 146 -13.81 -0.86 -13.04
CA GLY A 146 -15.09 -0.31 -12.61
C GLY A 146 -15.20 0.00 -11.12
N TYR A 147 -14.17 -0.30 -10.31
CA TYR A 147 -14.07 0.17 -8.94
C TYR A 147 -13.64 1.64 -8.93
N HIS A 148 -14.24 2.43 -8.04
CA HIS A 148 -13.85 3.82 -7.79
C HIS A 148 -13.09 3.89 -6.48
N LEU A 149 -11.76 3.83 -6.59
CA LEU A 149 -10.84 3.78 -5.46
C LEU A 149 -10.07 5.09 -5.35
N PHE A 150 -9.61 5.40 -4.15
CA PHE A 150 -8.77 6.55 -3.90
C PHE A 150 -7.63 6.17 -2.97
N TYR A 151 -6.49 6.85 -3.14
CA TYR A 151 -5.38 6.70 -2.21
C TYR A 151 -4.61 8.00 -2.02
N GLY A 152 -3.96 8.11 -0.87
CA GLY A 152 -3.10 9.24 -0.57
C GLY A 152 -2.08 8.89 0.48
N THR A 153 -1.06 9.72 0.60
CA THR A 153 0.00 9.56 1.59
C THR A 153 0.30 10.91 2.21
N GLY A 154 0.73 10.91 3.47
CA GLY A 154 0.98 12.15 4.20
C GLY A 154 1.70 11.92 5.51
N THR A 155 1.82 13.00 6.29
CA THR A 155 2.42 13.01 7.63
C THR A 155 1.48 13.75 8.57
N GLY A 156 1.23 13.25 9.78
CA GLY A 156 0.45 14.03 10.74
C GLY A 156 -0.31 13.21 11.78
N LYS A 157 -1.56 13.62 12.04
CA LYS A 157 -2.47 12.98 12.99
C LYS A 157 -3.77 12.57 12.30
N TYR A 158 -4.57 11.74 12.96
CA TYR A 158 -5.88 11.37 12.43
C TYR A 158 -6.79 12.60 12.27
N GLU A 159 -7.30 12.82 11.07
CA GLU A 159 -8.29 13.87 10.77
C GLU A 159 -9.49 13.30 9.99
N VAL A 160 -10.46 14.17 9.75
CA VAL A 160 -11.72 13.87 9.07
C VAL A 160 -11.51 13.85 7.55
N TYR A 161 -12.24 12.99 6.86
CA TYR A 161 -12.31 12.98 5.40
C TYR A 161 -13.61 13.63 4.93
N GLU A 162 -13.57 14.25 3.75
CA GLU A 162 -14.73 14.87 3.12
C GLU A 162 -14.96 14.27 1.73
N LEU A 163 -16.23 14.27 1.31
CA LEU A 163 -16.68 13.67 0.05
C LEU A 163 -17.26 14.77 -0.83
N PHE A 164 -17.00 14.66 -2.13
CA PHE A 164 -17.47 15.64 -3.10
C PHE A 164 -18.05 14.94 -4.32
N ASP A 165 -19.10 15.52 -4.89
CA ASP A 165 -19.63 15.12 -6.18
C ASP A 165 -18.82 15.71 -7.35
N GLN A 166 -19.23 15.39 -8.58
CA GLN A 166 -18.56 15.87 -9.80
C GLN A 166 -18.63 17.40 -9.99
N GLU A 167 -19.58 18.06 -9.34
CA GLU A 167 -19.74 19.52 -9.37
C GLU A 167 -18.91 20.20 -8.27
N GLY A 168 -18.29 19.43 -7.38
CA GLY A 168 -17.54 19.90 -6.22
C GLY A 168 -18.43 20.24 -5.02
N ASN A 169 -19.70 19.83 -5.03
CA ASN A 169 -20.56 19.97 -3.85
C ASN A 169 -20.17 18.91 -2.82
N ARG A 170 -20.16 19.31 -1.54
CA ARG A 170 -19.89 18.40 -0.44
C ARG A 170 -21.05 17.41 -0.28
N LEU A 171 -20.71 16.14 -0.15
CA LEU A 171 -21.65 15.05 0.17
C LEU A 171 -21.55 14.66 1.65
N GLU A 172 -22.70 14.28 2.22
CA GLU A 172 -22.76 13.60 3.51
C GLU A 172 -22.17 12.19 3.43
N HIS A 173 -21.65 11.67 4.54
CA HIS A 173 -21.06 10.33 4.58
C HIS A 173 -22.10 9.21 4.39
N ILE A 174 -23.35 9.50 4.76
CA ILE A 174 -24.51 8.62 4.58
C ILE A 174 -25.39 9.21 3.47
N LYS A 175 -25.98 8.36 2.63
CA LYS A 175 -26.94 8.77 1.60
C LYS A 175 -28.20 9.32 2.25
N GLU A 176 -28.65 10.49 1.78
CA GLU A 176 -29.92 11.09 2.21
C GLU A 176 -31.13 10.47 1.48
#